data_AF-A0A2H1JX67-F1
#
_entry.id   AF-A0A2H1JX67-F1
#
_cell.length_a   1.000
_cell.length_b   1.000
_cell.length_c   1.000
_cell.angle_alpha   90.00
_cell.angle_beta   90.00
_cell.angle_gamma   90.00
#
_symmetry.space_group_name_H-M   'P 1'
#
loop_
_entity.id
_entity.type
_entity.pdbx_description
1 polymer ?
#
loop_
_entity_poly.entity_id
_entity_poly.type
_entity_poly.pdbx_seq_one_letter_code
_entity_poly.pdbx_strand_id
1 'polypeptide(L)'
;MVVSSRRRITALVITLAAVALVTLPWALFTSRADLTFGPHEAQYRVTADSRLTVDFGPLGRLLVPAEDVIPLGLGLHVDIGEIPVSGDSDDEERPAADLEAVADPGGGAVDALGGDIASYASLFTAPQAQIDQVIAGLSQEILTRWALAVCLITGGLVGLAFFLGPTRAEIVIRAFAGKELLGIGLVLVLVLTGLGTVVLNRPKPIVADPAFADTPLAGSQVTGRLGGIIDTAFGAVQDFAADNDAFYDDVLGALRAQWDSRPITGNWSDRGLVPPAGVGAPAADSGDGGGGRGVSTFVYGSDIHCNIGMARVVGAVAGMSRADAYIDGGDISMTGTSAENYCLDVLDDELPEKLPRMIVKGNHDSRETTQHAKTRGWTVLEDSAAELSGVTFFGAADPRRTVFGSGPQLETDLTADQYAQRLRDEACAADFDIMLIHDPAVGAPSLRSGCADYALSGHWHRRVGPENFGSGTRYVSSTTGGALANALTPGPLKMNAELSIIRVDNETKRPIDVQVITVTPDKQVQIGQWVRFPEPRPLVGQPPVDEPGR
;
A
#
# COMPACT_ATOMS: atom_id res chain seq x y z
N MET A 1 38.06 -54.88 14.06
CA MET A 1 38.33 -53.44 13.76
C MET A 1 37.08 -52.64 13.37
N VAL A 2 36.09 -53.20 12.65
CA VAL A 2 34.90 -52.46 12.17
C VAL A 2 33.93 -51.98 13.28
N VAL A 3 33.78 -52.75 14.37
CA VAL A 3 32.86 -52.42 15.50
C VAL A 3 33.34 -51.22 16.34
N SER A 4 34.66 -51.01 16.42
CA SER A 4 35.27 -49.89 17.16
C SER A 4 35.11 -48.56 16.43
N SER A 5 35.22 -48.57 15.09
CA SER A 5 35.01 -47.38 14.24
C SER A 5 33.58 -46.85 14.33
N ARG A 6 32.57 -47.73 14.22
CA ARG A 6 31.15 -47.34 14.32
C ARG A 6 30.81 -46.69 15.67
N ARG A 7 31.26 -47.26 16.80
CA ARG A 7 31.02 -46.67 18.14
C ARG A 7 31.66 -45.29 18.32
N ARG A 8 32.84 -45.06 17.74
CA ARG A 8 33.53 -43.76 17.77
C ARG A 8 32.81 -42.70 16.93
N ILE A 9 32.30 -43.09 15.76
CA ILE A 9 31.49 -42.20 14.90
C ILE A 9 30.18 -41.82 15.60
N THR A 10 29.48 -42.79 16.18
CA THR A 10 28.23 -42.53 16.92
C THR A 10 28.46 -41.60 18.11
N ALA A 11 29.53 -41.80 18.89
CA ALA A 11 29.87 -40.92 20.00
C ALA A 11 30.20 -39.49 19.55
N LEU A 12 30.93 -39.32 18.44
CA LEU A 12 31.23 -38.01 17.86
C LEU A 12 29.96 -37.27 17.43
N VAL A 13 29.04 -37.97 16.76
CA VAL A 13 27.76 -37.40 16.30
C VAL A 13 26.89 -36.98 17.48
N ILE A 14 26.82 -37.80 18.55
CA ILE A 14 26.08 -37.46 19.76
C ILE A 14 26.68 -36.23 20.45
N THR A 15 28.01 -36.15 20.56
CA THR A 15 28.68 -34.98 21.13
C THR A 15 28.44 -33.73 20.30
N LEU A 16 28.55 -33.83 18.97
CA LEU A 16 28.26 -32.71 18.07
C LEU A 16 26.81 -32.24 18.22
N ALA A 17 25.85 -33.17 18.25
CA ALA A 17 24.44 -32.85 18.44
C ALA A 17 24.15 -32.23 19.82
N ALA A 18 24.80 -32.72 20.88
CA ALA A 18 24.67 -32.15 22.22
C ALA A 18 25.25 -30.74 22.31
N VAL A 19 26.44 -30.51 21.73
CA VAL A 19 27.05 -29.17 21.66
C VAL A 19 26.15 -28.24 20.86
N ALA A 20 25.68 -28.67 19.68
CA ALA A 20 24.79 -27.91 18.84
C ALA A 20 23.47 -27.54 19.54
N LEU A 21 22.88 -28.47 20.30
CA LEU A 21 21.65 -28.20 21.06
C LEU A 21 21.88 -27.19 22.19
N VAL A 22 23.01 -27.29 22.90
CA VAL A 22 23.33 -26.41 24.03
C VAL A 22 23.74 -25.01 23.58
N THR A 23 24.41 -24.87 22.43
CA THR A 23 24.87 -23.58 21.92
C THR A 23 23.77 -22.80 21.19
N LEU A 24 22.70 -23.46 20.74
CA LEU A 24 21.63 -22.80 19.98
C LEU A 24 20.89 -21.71 20.78
N PRO A 25 20.42 -21.95 22.03
CA PRO A 25 19.81 -20.89 22.84
C PRO A 25 20.78 -19.74 23.12
N TRP A 26 22.06 -20.04 23.33
CA TRP A 26 23.08 -19.01 23.50
C TRP A 26 23.25 -18.15 22.24
N ALA A 27 23.32 -18.78 21.06
CA ALA A 27 23.42 -18.05 19.80
C ALA A 27 22.17 -17.19 19.53
N LEU A 28 20.98 -17.71 19.86
CA LEU A 28 19.70 -17.02 19.72
C LEU A 28 19.63 -15.75 20.59
N PHE A 29 19.99 -15.83 21.87
CA PHE A 29 19.88 -14.69 22.79
C PHE A 29 21.08 -13.74 22.79
N THR A 30 22.16 -14.08 22.07
CA THR A 30 23.34 -13.22 21.94
C THR A 30 23.53 -12.63 20.54
N SER A 31 22.72 -13.05 19.56
CA SER A 31 22.72 -12.48 18.22
C SER A 31 22.28 -11.02 18.23
N ARG A 32 22.90 -10.23 17.35
CA ARG A 32 22.57 -8.82 17.11
C ARG A 32 22.60 -8.61 15.60
N ALA A 33 21.52 -8.10 15.04
CA ALA A 33 21.50 -7.70 13.64
C ALA A 33 21.47 -6.16 13.58
N ASP A 34 22.51 -5.58 13.00
CA ASP A 34 22.58 -4.16 12.70
C ASP A 34 21.96 -3.94 11.32
N LEU A 35 20.79 -3.33 11.29
CA LEU A 35 19.95 -3.11 10.11
C LEU A 35 19.37 -1.70 10.18
N THR A 36 18.38 -1.39 9.35
CA THR A 36 17.72 -0.09 9.34
C THR A 36 16.28 -0.16 9.85
N PHE A 37 15.80 0.96 10.38
CA PHE A 37 14.39 1.21 10.67
C PHE A 37 13.95 2.49 9.96
N GLY A 38 13.39 2.36 8.75
CA GLY A 38 13.29 3.50 7.84
C GLY A 38 14.69 4.05 7.54
N PRO A 39 14.95 5.36 7.71
CA PRO A 39 16.29 5.93 7.58
C PRO A 39 17.17 5.78 8.82
N HIS A 40 16.63 5.29 9.95
CA HIS A 40 17.42 5.14 11.17
C HIS A 40 18.30 3.89 11.12
N GLU A 41 19.49 3.96 11.71
CA GLU A 41 20.18 2.75 12.15
C GLU A 41 19.37 2.06 13.24
N ALA A 42 19.29 0.73 13.21
CA ALA A 42 18.55 -0.03 14.19
C ALA A 42 19.23 -1.35 14.54
N GLN A 43 19.33 -1.64 15.83
CA GLN A 43 19.88 -2.91 16.31
C GLN A 43 18.77 -3.82 16.81
N TYR A 44 18.66 -5.01 16.22
CA TYR A 44 17.65 -6.00 16.52
C TYR A 44 18.23 -7.14 17.38
N ARG A 45 17.53 -7.49 18.47
CA ARG A 45 17.92 -8.60 19.37
C ARG A 45 16.73 -9.44 19.79
N VAL A 46 16.92 -10.76 19.86
CA VAL A 46 15.88 -11.70 20.32
C VAL A 46 15.85 -11.72 21.85
N THR A 47 14.66 -11.63 22.42
CA THR A 47 14.41 -11.68 23.87
C THR A 47 13.52 -12.86 24.25
N ALA A 48 13.39 -13.15 25.54
CA ALA A 48 12.61 -14.28 26.08
C ALA A 48 11.37 -13.81 26.86
N ASP A 49 10.80 -12.67 26.48
CA ASP A 49 9.75 -11.97 27.22
C ASP A 49 8.48 -11.70 26.42
N SER A 50 8.30 -12.39 25.29
CA SER A 50 7.05 -12.42 24.51
C SER A 50 6.50 -11.04 24.11
N ARG A 51 7.39 -10.06 23.91
CA ARG A 51 7.01 -8.70 23.54
C ARG A 51 7.98 -8.09 22.54
N LEU A 52 7.44 -7.18 21.74
CA LEU A 52 8.20 -6.30 20.88
C LEU A 52 8.49 -5.00 21.65
N THR A 53 9.77 -4.72 21.89
CA THR A 53 10.21 -3.47 22.51
C THR A 53 10.90 -2.62 21.46
N VAL A 54 10.39 -1.42 21.20
CA VAL A 54 11.05 -0.42 20.36
C VAL A 54 11.59 0.67 21.29
N ASP A 55 12.91 0.76 21.41
CA ASP A 55 13.62 1.72 22.27
C ASP A 55 14.08 2.92 21.44
N PHE A 56 13.57 4.10 21.77
CA PHE A 56 13.94 5.38 21.15
C PHE A 56 14.93 6.16 22.04
N GLY A 57 15.62 5.46 22.93
CA GLY A 57 16.62 6.01 23.84
C GLY A 57 16.01 7.01 24.84
N PRO A 58 16.50 8.27 24.89
CA PRO A 58 16.06 9.25 25.88
C PRO A 58 14.61 9.70 25.71
N LEU A 59 13.99 9.42 24.56
CA LEU A 59 12.57 9.67 24.33
C LEU A 59 11.69 8.64 25.05
N GLY A 60 12.18 7.42 25.26
CA GLY A 60 11.46 6.35 25.94
C GLY A 60 11.25 5.13 25.06
N ARG A 61 10.29 4.27 25.44
CA ARG A 61 10.09 2.95 24.80
C ARG A 61 8.63 2.68 24.51
N LEU A 62 8.37 2.02 23.39
CA LEU A 62 7.10 1.38 23.05
C LEU A 62 7.20 -0.13 23.32
N LEU A 63 6.29 -0.66 24.11
CA LEU A 63 6.20 -2.07 24.48
C LEU A 63 4.90 -2.63 23.90
N VAL A 64 5.01 -3.53 22.92
CA VAL A 64 3.86 -4.15 22.24
C VAL A 64 3.80 -5.64 22.62
N PRO A 65 2.63 -6.16 23.05
CA PRO A 65 2.44 -7.60 23.24
C PRO A 65 2.72 -8.34 21.93
N ALA A 66 3.53 -9.41 21.98
CA ALA A 66 3.92 -10.15 20.77
C ALA A 66 3.58 -11.65 20.83
N GLU A 67 2.76 -12.07 21.80
CA GLU A 67 2.42 -13.48 22.03
C GLU A 67 1.76 -14.15 20.81
N ASP A 68 0.97 -13.38 20.04
CA ASP A 68 0.27 -13.87 18.84
C ASP A 68 1.12 -13.78 17.56
N VAL A 69 2.22 -13.02 17.59
CA VAL A 69 3.02 -12.68 16.42
C VAL A 69 4.37 -13.42 16.42
N ILE A 70 5.03 -13.49 17.58
CA ILE A 70 6.33 -14.13 17.74
C ILE A 70 6.14 -15.44 18.53
N PRO A 71 6.33 -16.61 17.90
CA PRO A 71 6.06 -17.90 18.54
C PRO A 71 7.08 -18.24 19.63
N LEU A 72 6.78 -19.29 20.41
CA LEU A 72 7.66 -19.87 21.43
C LEU A 72 7.98 -18.96 22.62
N GLY A 73 7.17 -17.92 22.84
CA GLY A 73 7.37 -16.95 23.91
C GLY A 73 8.58 -16.03 23.72
N LEU A 74 9.13 -15.99 22.50
CA LEU A 74 10.22 -15.08 22.15
C LEU A 74 9.70 -13.66 21.98
N GLY A 75 10.56 -12.68 22.24
CA GLY A 75 10.33 -11.27 21.96
C GLY A 75 11.40 -10.72 21.03
N LEU A 76 11.23 -9.45 20.66
CA LEU A 76 12.17 -8.71 19.84
C LEU A 76 12.43 -7.35 20.48
N HIS A 77 13.69 -6.99 20.64
CA HIS A 77 14.11 -5.68 21.10
C HIS A 77 14.80 -4.94 19.95
N VAL A 78 14.31 -3.76 19.64
CA VAL A 78 14.80 -2.89 18.57
C VAL A 78 15.30 -1.60 19.20
N ASP A 79 16.60 -1.37 19.15
CA ASP A 79 17.20 -0.08 19.52
C ASP A 79 17.22 0.82 18.28
N ILE A 80 16.48 1.92 18.30
CA ILE A 80 16.45 2.90 17.22
C ILE A 80 17.56 3.92 17.45
N GLY A 81 18.50 3.98 16.50
CA GLY A 81 19.63 4.88 16.47
C GLY A 81 19.37 6.16 15.67
N GLU A 82 20.47 6.83 15.34
CA GLU A 82 20.46 8.08 14.58
C GLU A 82 20.24 7.81 13.09
N ILE A 83 19.86 8.85 12.35
CA ILE A 83 19.89 8.81 10.88
C ILE A 83 21.34 9.10 10.48
N PRO A 84 22.02 8.21 9.75
CA PRO A 84 23.42 8.38 9.42
C PRO A 84 23.60 9.61 8.51
N VAL A 85 24.47 10.54 8.91
CA VAL A 85 24.86 11.68 8.08
C VAL A 85 25.81 11.21 6.99
N SER A 86 25.43 11.41 5.74
CA SER A 86 26.30 11.14 4.59
C SER A 86 27.53 12.06 4.64
N GLY A 87 28.68 11.54 5.05
CA GLY A 87 29.95 12.28 5.03
C GLY A 87 30.93 12.00 6.17
N ASP A 88 30.50 11.36 7.27
CA ASP A 88 31.37 11.09 8.42
C ASP A 88 31.64 9.57 8.57
N SER A 89 32.47 9.00 7.69
CA SER A 89 33.31 7.83 8.02
C SER A 89 34.37 7.56 6.95
N ASP A 90 35.64 7.84 7.30
CA ASP A 90 36.83 7.02 7.04
C ASP A 90 37.20 6.57 5.61
N ASP A 91 37.08 7.45 4.61
CA ASP A 91 37.78 7.30 3.31
C ASP A 91 39.04 8.21 3.24
N GLU A 92 39.90 8.16 4.27
CA GLU A 92 41.26 8.75 4.23
C GLU A 92 42.26 7.87 3.45
N GLU A 93 41.86 7.23 2.34
CA GLU A 93 42.84 6.58 1.45
C GLU A 93 42.30 6.35 0.03
N ARG A 94 42.00 7.43 -0.68
CA ARG A 94 41.97 7.41 -2.16
C ARG A 94 42.92 8.47 -2.74
N PRO A 95 43.85 8.08 -3.63
CA PRO A 95 44.73 9.05 -4.26
C PRO A 95 43.88 9.97 -5.15
N ALA A 96 44.16 11.28 -5.04
CA ALA A 96 43.52 12.33 -5.81
C ALA A 96 43.54 12.01 -7.31
N ALA A 97 42.36 11.79 -7.90
CA ALA A 97 42.17 11.74 -9.34
C ALA A 97 41.73 13.14 -9.82
N ASP A 98 42.62 13.74 -10.63
CA ASP A 98 42.44 14.78 -11.64
C ASP A 98 41.34 15.85 -11.50
N LEU A 99 41.80 17.09 -11.35
CA LEU A 99 41.05 18.34 -11.16
C LEU A 99 40.34 18.91 -12.41
N GLU A 100 39.98 18.12 -13.42
CA GLU A 100 39.22 18.64 -14.57
C GLU A 100 38.19 17.63 -15.11
N ALA A 101 37.09 17.46 -14.40
CA ALA A 101 35.83 16.99 -14.99
C ALA A 101 34.62 17.45 -14.15
N VAL A 102 33.89 18.41 -14.73
CA VAL A 102 32.46 18.69 -14.51
C VAL A 102 32.03 19.02 -13.07
N ALA A 103 31.62 20.27 -12.88
CA ALA A 103 30.86 20.71 -11.71
C ALA A 103 29.55 19.92 -11.61
N ASP A 104 29.50 18.97 -10.68
CA ASP A 104 28.28 18.37 -10.14
C ASP A 104 27.88 19.15 -8.87
N PRO A 105 26.72 19.83 -8.83
CA PRO A 105 26.21 20.47 -7.63
C PRO A 105 25.26 19.57 -6.81
N GLY A 106 25.35 18.23 -6.91
CA GLY A 106 24.43 17.30 -6.24
C GLY A 106 24.89 16.70 -4.91
N GLY A 107 26.18 16.49 -4.66
CA GLY A 107 26.68 15.65 -3.54
C GLY A 107 26.59 16.19 -2.11
N GLY A 108 25.51 16.88 -1.71
CA GLY A 108 25.32 17.46 -0.37
C GLY A 108 23.99 17.07 0.27
N ALA A 109 23.80 17.42 1.54
CA ALA A 109 22.70 17.07 2.45
C ALA A 109 21.25 17.03 1.89
N VAL A 110 20.99 17.66 0.74
CA VAL A 110 19.71 17.59 0.02
C VAL A 110 19.48 16.20 -0.59
N ASP A 111 20.52 15.56 -1.13
CA ASP A 111 20.42 14.19 -1.67
C ASP A 111 20.29 13.16 -0.54
N ALA A 112 20.96 13.38 0.60
CA ALA A 112 20.78 12.59 1.82
C ALA A 112 19.35 12.70 2.36
N LEU A 113 18.81 13.93 2.42
CA LEU A 113 17.41 14.17 2.82
C LEU A 113 16.42 13.53 1.83
N GLY A 114 16.73 13.52 0.54
CA GLY A 114 15.95 12.79 -0.47
C GLY A 114 15.96 11.28 -0.26
N GLY A 115 17.12 10.71 0.10
CA GLY A 115 17.28 9.31 0.49
C GLY A 115 16.53 8.94 1.77
N ASP A 116 16.49 9.84 2.75
CA ASP A 116 15.75 9.63 4.00
C ASP A 116 14.24 9.62 3.77
N ILE A 117 13.74 10.54 2.95
CA ILE A 117 12.33 10.60 2.55
C ILE A 117 11.94 9.33 1.79
N ALA A 118 12.79 8.86 0.86
CA ALA A 118 12.57 7.61 0.14
C ALA A 118 12.57 6.40 1.09
N SER A 119 13.37 6.42 2.16
CA SER A 119 13.45 5.35 3.15
C SER A 119 12.26 5.35 4.12
N TYR A 120 11.73 6.52 4.49
CA TYR A 120 10.44 6.60 5.16
C TYR A 120 9.30 6.14 4.26
N ALA A 121 9.30 6.56 3.00
CA ALA A 121 8.31 6.09 2.04
C ALA A 121 8.37 4.56 1.94
N SER A 122 9.55 3.95 1.79
CA SER A 122 9.69 2.50 1.66
C SER A 122 9.20 1.71 2.88
N LEU A 123 9.41 2.25 4.10
CA LEU A 123 8.90 1.69 5.35
C LEU A 123 7.36 1.54 5.33
N PHE A 124 6.66 2.54 4.78
CA PHE A 124 5.21 2.51 4.66
C PHE A 124 4.72 1.85 3.35
N THR A 125 5.54 1.85 2.28
CA THR A 125 5.16 1.29 0.98
C THR A 125 5.30 -0.23 0.91
N ALA A 126 6.34 -0.79 1.54
CA ALA A 126 6.70 -2.20 1.49
C ALA A 126 7.16 -2.72 2.88
N PRO A 127 6.29 -2.70 3.91
CA PRO A 127 6.66 -3.11 5.26
C PRO A 127 7.15 -4.57 5.31
N GLN A 128 6.62 -5.43 4.44
CA GLN A 128 7.04 -6.82 4.36
C GLN A 128 8.51 -6.99 3.96
N ALA A 129 9.01 -6.14 3.06
CA ALA A 129 10.41 -6.19 2.64
C ALA A 129 11.36 -5.89 3.82
N GLN A 130 10.96 -4.98 4.71
CA GLN A 130 11.71 -4.69 5.92
C GLN A 130 11.66 -5.85 6.92
N ILE A 131 10.48 -6.47 7.12
CA ILE A 131 10.35 -7.66 7.96
C ILE A 131 11.25 -8.78 7.44
N ASP A 132 11.25 -9.03 6.13
CA ASP A 132 12.07 -10.07 5.51
C ASP A 132 13.57 -9.80 5.69
N GLN A 133 14.01 -8.55 5.61
CA GLN A 133 15.39 -8.16 5.92
C GLN A 133 15.76 -8.41 7.38
N VAL A 134 14.87 -8.09 8.33
CA VAL A 134 15.06 -8.36 9.76
C VAL A 134 15.17 -9.86 10.02
N ILE A 135 14.28 -10.66 9.44
CA ILE A 135 14.31 -12.12 9.57
C ILE A 135 15.58 -12.70 8.98
N ALA A 136 15.98 -12.27 7.78
CA ALA A 136 17.18 -12.74 7.11
C ALA A 136 18.45 -12.38 7.89
N GLY A 137 18.57 -11.12 8.33
CA GLY A 137 19.71 -10.62 9.09
C GLY A 137 19.87 -11.34 10.44
N LEU A 138 18.79 -11.48 11.22
CA LEU A 138 18.81 -12.23 12.47
C LEU A 138 19.15 -13.71 12.24
N SER A 139 18.54 -14.35 11.25
CA SER A 139 18.79 -15.76 10.94
C SER A 139 20.25 -16.00 10.55
N GLN A 140 20.83 -15.12 9.73
CA GLN A 140 22.23 -15.21 9.33
C GLN A 140 23.18 -15.07 10.52
N GLU A 141 22.96 -14.09 11.40
CA GLU A 141 23.81 -13.88 12.57
C GLU A 141 23.71 -15.05 13.57
N ILE A 142 22.48 -15.52 13.84
CA ILE A 142 22.24 -16.67 14.71
C ILE A 142 22.98 -17.91 14.17
N LEU A 143 22.81 -18.22 12.88
CA LEU A 143 23.46 -19.38 12.27
C LEU A 143 24.97 -19.26 12.26
N THR A 144 25.52 -18.07 11.98
CA THR A 144 26.96 -17.82 11.95
C THR A 144 27.58 -18.00 13.33
N ARG A 145 26.99 -17.39 14.37
CA ARG A 145 27.44 -17.55 15.75
C ARG A 145 27.31 -18.98 16.25
N TRP A 146 26.19 -19.62 15.93
CA TRP A 146 25.94 -21.00 16.29
C TRP A 146 26.97 -21.95 15.67
N ALA A 147 27.21 -21.82 14.37
CA ALA A 147 28.21 -22.60 13.65
C ALA A 147 29.63 -22.36 14.20
N LEU A 148 30.00 -21.11 14.45
CA LEU A 148 31.29 -20.76 15.08
C LEU A 148 31.44 -21.39 16.47
N ALA A 149 30.42 -21.30 17.32
CA ALA A 149 30.44 -21.90 18.65
C ALA A 149 30.60 -23.43 18.59
N VAL A 150 29.83 -24.09 17.71
CA VAL A 150 29.93 -25.53 17.50
C VAL A 150 31.33 -25.92 17.00
N CYS A 151 31.87 -25.19 16.01
CA CYS A 151 33.20 -25.42 15.47
C CYS A 151 34.31 -25.21 16.50
N LEU A 152 34.27 -24.13 17.28
CA LEU A 152 35.28 -23.82 18.30
C LEU A 152 35.25 -24.83 19.44
N ILE A 153 34.07 -25.18 19.95
CA ILE A 153 33.94 -26.16 21.05
C ILE A 153 34.35 -27.54 20.57
N THR A 154 33.82 -27.99 19.42
CA THR A 154 34.14 -29.32 18.89
C THR A 154 35.60 -29.42 18.45
N GLY A 155 36.12 -28.39 17.78
CA GLY A 155 37.52 -28.30 17.38
C GLY A 155 38.47 -28.28 18.58
N GLY A 156 38.11 -27.55 19.65
CA GLY A 156 38.85 -27.55 20.92
C GLY A 156 38.86 -28.94 21.58
N LEU A 157 37.72 -29.61 21.63
CA LEU A 157 37.62 -30.98 22.16
C LEU A 157 38.47 -31.98 21.36
N VAL A 158 38.44 -31.90 20.02
CA VAL A 158 39.24 -32.76 19.13
C VAL A 158 40.73 -32.44 19.25
N GLY A 159 41.10 -31.16 19.26
CA GLY A 159 42.49 -30.72 19.41
C GLY A 159 43.09 -31.13 20.76
N LEU A 160 42.32 -31.01 21.83
CA LEU A 160 42.71 -31.48 23.16
C LEU A 160 42.92 -33.01 23.18
N ALA A 161 42.02 -33.77 22.55
CA ALA A 161 42.14 -35.22 22.42
C ALA A 161 43.39 -35.64 21.61
N PHE A 162 43.72 -34.89 20.56
CA PHE A 162 44.93 -35.11 19.76
C PHE A 162 46.21 -34.81 20.57
N PHE A 163 46.24 -33.69 21.29
CA PHE A 163 47.39 -33.27 22.10
C PHE A 163 47.69 -34.23 23.27
N LEU A 164 46.64 -34.77 23.91
CA LEU A 164 46.79 -35.72 25.01
C LEU A 164 47.28 -37.11 24.53
N GLY A 165 47.01 -37.48 23.27
CA GLY A 165 47.29 -38.81 22.73
C GLY A 165 46.35 -39.90 23.27
N PRO A 166 46.26 -41.06 22.60
CA PRO A 166 45.20 -42.05 22.84
C PRO A 166 45.23 -42.65 24.25
N THR A 167 46.40 -42.81 24.86
CA THR A 167 46.56 -43.41 26.19
C THR A 167 46.20 -42.45 27.32
N ARG A 168 46.57 -41.16 27.24
CA ARG A 168 46.20 -40.17 28.27
C ARG A 168 44.76 -39.69 28.09
N ALA A 169 44.26 -39.62 26.86
CA ALA A 169 42.84 -39.36 26.61
C ALA A 169 41.96 -40.44 27.25
N GLU A 170 42.33 -41.72 27.16
CA GLU A 170 41.59 -42.80 27.82
C GLU A 170 41.63 -42.71 29.35
N ILE A 171 42.76 -42.24 29.93
CA ILE A 171 42.88 -42.00 31.38
C ILE A 171 42.02 -40.81 31.81
N VAL A 172 41.98 -39.72 31.05
CA VAL A 172 41.13 -38.54 31.34
C VAL A 172 39.65 -38.90 31.20
N ILE A 173 39.29 -39.59 30.12
CA ILE A 173 37.92 -40.07 29.90
C ILE A 173 37.51 -41.04 31.01
N ARG A 174 38.38 -41.95 31.46
CA ARG A 174 38.09 -42.84 32.60
C ARG A 174 38.10 -42.14 33.96
N ALA A 175 38.89 -41.06 34.13
CA ALA A 175 38.88 -40.24 35.34
C ALA A 175 37.62 -39.37 35.46
N PHE A 176 36.96 -39.10 34.33
CA PHE A 176 35.64 -38.48 34.24
C PHE A 176 34.50 -39.51 34.16
N ALA A 177 34.74 -40.74 33.70
CA ALA A 177 33.79 -41.84 33.76
C ALA A 177 33.54 -42.21 35.23
N GLY A 178 32.29 -42.08 35.67
CA GLY A 178 31.92 -42.18 37.09
C GLY A 178 31.82 -40.83 37.82
N LYS A 179 32.27 -39.73 37.20
CA LYS A 179 31.97 -38.34 37.62
C LYS A 179 30.90 -37.69 36.74
N GLU A 180 30.11 -38.49 36.03
CA GLU A 180 28.99 -38.01 35.22
C GLU A 180 28.04 -37.14 36.03
N LEU A 181 27.85 -37.43 37.32
CA LEU A 181 27.10 -36.60 38.26
C LEU A 181 27.67 -35.19 38.48
N LEU A 182 28.99 -34.99 38.39
CA LEU A 182 29.62 -33.66 38.48
C LEU A 182 29.50 -32.89 37.17
N GLY A 183 29.59 -33.58 36.02
CA GLY A 183 29.34 -32.98 34.71
C GLY A 183 27.88 -32.59 34.53
N ILE A 184 26.96 -33.51 34.85
CA ILE A 184 25.52 -33.25 34.94
C ILE A 184 25.25 -32.17 35.98
N GLY A 185 25.94 -32.18 37.11
CA GLY A 185 25.83 -31.14 38.15
C GLY A 185 26.26 -29.76 37.66
N LEU A 186 27.36 -29.64 36.90
CA LEU A 186 27.80 -28.38 36.32
C LEU A 186 26.85 -27.89 35.23
N VAL A 187 26.39 -28.79 34.35
CA VAL A 187 25.39 -28.47 33.33
C VAL A 187 24.07 -28.07 33.99
N LEU A 188 23.62 -28.81 35.01
CA LEU A 188 22.43 -28.50 35.78
C LEU A 188 22.58 -27.17 36.51
N VAL A 189 23.76 -26.86 37.09
CA VAL A 189 24.03 -25.56 37.71
C VAL A 189 24.04 -24.46 36.66
N LEU A 190 24.65 -24.64 35.49
CA LEU A 190 24.62 -23.66 34.41
C LEU A 190 23.19 -23.45 33.87
N VAL A 191 22.44 -24.53 33.70
CA VAL A 191 21.03 -24.51 33.28
C VAL A 191 20.17 -23.86 34.36
N LEU A 192 20.31 -24.22 35.64
CA LEU A 192 19.56 -23.64 36.76
C LEU A 192 19.97 -22.20 37.06
N THR A 193 21.23 -21.83 36.85
CA THR A 193 21.69 -20.45 36.97
C THR A 193 21.15 -19.64 35.80
N GLY A 194 21.16 -20.17 34.58
CA GLY A 194 20.51 -19.56 33.41
C GLY A 194 18.99 -19.44 33.56
N LEU A 195 18.33 -20.49 34.04
CA LEU A 195 16.90 -20.46 34.38
C LEU A 195 16.63 -19.48 35.51
N GLY A 196 17.51 -19.45 36.51
CA GLY A 196 17.45 -18.55 37.66
C GLY A 196 17.58 -17.10 37.22
N THR A 197 18.50 -16.77 36.32
CA THR A 197 18.63 -15.41 35.76
C THR A 197 17.40 -15.04 34.93
N VAL A 198 16.83 -15.98 34.16
CA VAL A 198 15.59 -15.77 33.40
C VAL A 198 14.39 -15.54 34.33
N VAL A 199 14.27 -16.28 35.43
CA VAL A 199 13.17 -16.14 36.39
C VAL A 199 13.33 -14.89 37.26
N LEU A 200 14.55 -14.57 37.70
CA LEU A 200 14.83 -13.40 38.55
C LEU A 200 14.73 -12.07 37.79
N ASN A 201 15.08 -12.06 36.50
CA ASN A 201 14.94 -10.90 35.63
C ASN A 201 13.65 -10.95 34.80
N ARG A 202 12.59 -11.60 35.31
CA ARG A 202 11.29 -11.53 34.65
C ARG A 202 10.90 -10.07 34.50
N PRO A 203 10.69 -9.60 33.28
CA PRO A 203 10.34 -8.23 33.11
C PRO A 203 8.97 -7.92 33.68
N LYS A 204 8.78 -6.65 34.04
CA LYS A 204 7.49 -6.18 34.53
C LYS A 204 6.42 -6.40 33.47
N PRO A 205 5.21 -6.85 33.87
CA PRO A 205 4.09 -6.96 32.95
C PRO A 205 3.78 -5.60 32.33
N ILE A 206 3.35 -5.63 31.07
CA ILE A 206 2.96 -4.44 30.32
C ILE A 206 1.73 -3.84 31.02
N VAL A 207 1.79 -2.54 31.31
CA VAL A 207 0.64 -1.79 31.78
C VAL A 207 0.05 -1.08 30.58
N ALA A 208 -1.03 -1.62 30.04
CA ALA A 208 -1.68 -1.10 28.85
C ALA A 208 -2.03 0.38 29.01
N ASP A 209 -1.64 1.18 28.03
CA ASP A 209 -2.02 2.58 27.97
C ASP A 209 -3.46 2.71 27.45
N PRO A 210 -4.36 3.42 28.17
CA PRO A 210 -5.69 3.72 27.67
C PRO A 210 -5.68 4.41 26.29
N ALA A 211 -4.62 5.14 25.95
CA ALA A 211 -4.47 5.77 24.65
C ALA A 211 -4.38 4.77 23.48
N PHE A 212 -4.20 3.47 23.71
CA PHE A 212 -4.24 2.48 22.62
C PHE A 212 -5.52 1.64 22.62
N ALA A 213 -6.49 1.93 23.47
CA ALA A 213 -7.77 1.25 23.46
C ALA A 213 -8.43 1.35 22.08
N ASP A 214 -8.98 0.24 21.60
CA ASP A 214 -9.66 0.13 20.28
C ASP A 214 -8.76 0.41 19.05
N THR A 215 -7.44 0.32 19.21
CA THR A 215 -6.47 0.40 18.11
C THR A 215 -5.76 -0.93 17.85
N PRO A 216 -5.07 -1.12 16.71
CA PRO A 216 -4.17 -2.26 16.49
C PRO A 216 -3.02 -2.37 17.52
N LEU A 217 -2.73 -1.30 18.27
CA LEU A 217 -1.74 -1.28 19.34
C LEU A 217 -2.36 -1.52 20.73
N ALA A 218 -3.62 -1.95 20.81
CA ALA A 218 -4.29 -2.23 22.08
C ALA A 218 -3.46 -3.18 22.97
N GLY A 219 -3.37 -2.83 24.25
CA GLY A 219 -2.52 -3.56 25.21
C GLY A 219 -1.06 -3.11 25.25
N SER A 220 -0.64 -2.20 24.37
CA SER A 220 0.72 -1.64 24.37
C SER A 220 0.93 -0.63 25.49
N GLN A 221 2.19 -0.46 25.89
CA GLN A 221 2.61 0.54 26.88
C GLN A 221 3.66 1.46 26.27
N VAL A 222 3.51 2.75 26.53
CA VAL A 222 4.55 3.74 26.26
C VAL A 222 5.18 4.20 27.57
N THR A 223 6.48 4.43 27.55
CA THR A 223 7.24 4.92 28.70
C THR A 223 8.08 6.13 28.32
N GLY A 224 8.51 6.92 29.31
CA GLY A 224 9.39 8.07 29.09
C GLY A 224 8.66 9.32 28.58
N ARG A 225 9.39 10.18 27.85
CA ARG A 225 8.86 11.43 27.29
C ARG A 225 7.91 11.19 26.11
N LEU A 226 8.03 10.04 25.46
CA LEU A 226 7.11 9.56 24.43
C LEU A 226 5.69 9.44 24.94
N GLY A 227 5.47 9.14 26.23
CA GLY A 227 4.11 9.03 26.79
C GLY A 227 3.32 10.31 26.59
N GLY A 228 3.86 11.45 27.05
CA GLY A 228 3.17 12.74 26.91
C GLY A 228 3.04 13.23 25.45
N ILE A 229 3.97 12.86 24.58
CA ILE A 229 3.89 13.17 23.14
C ILE A 229 2.81 12.31 22.47
N ILE A 230 2.76 11.01 22.79
CA ILE A 230 1.79 10.06 22.25
C ILE A 230 0.40 10.39 22.77
N ASP A 231 0.20 10.73 24.04
CA ASP A 231 -1.12 11.16 24.54
C ASP A 231 -1.66 12.36 23.76
N THR A 232 -0.78 13.33 23.48
CA THR A 232 -1.14 14.53 22.72
C THR A 232 -1.36 14.22 21.24
N ALA A 233 -0.47 13.43 20.63
CA ALA A 233 -0.56 13.07 19.22
C ALA A 233 -1.75 12.14 18.96
N PHE A 234 -2.01 11.20 19.86
CA PHE A 234 -3.13 10.27 19.78
C PHE A 234 -4.45 10.97 20.07
N GLY A 235 -4.50 11.87 21.06
CA GLY A 235 -5.63 12.79 21.25
C GLY A 235 -5.91 13.60 19.99
N ALA A 236 -4.88 14.17 19.36
CA ALA A 236 -5.04 14.91 18.11
C ALA A 236 -5.50 14.02 16.93
N VAL A 237 -5.05 12.76 16.84
CA VAL A 237 -5.51 11.81 15.82
C VAL A 237 -6.97 11.41 16.05
N GLN A 238 -7.37 11.16 17.30
CA GLN A 238 -8.77 10.88 17.65
C GLN A 238 -9.67 12.09 17.38
N ASP A 239 -9.26 13.29 17.79
CA ASP A 239 -9.99 14.53 17.54
C ASP A 239 -10.11 14.75 16.03
N PHE A 240 -9.02 14.54 15.27
CA PHE A 240 -9.04 14.63 13.81
C PHE A 240 -9.99 13.61 13.18
N ALA A 241 -10.01 12.36 13.66
CA ALA A 241 -10.93 11.34 13.17
C ALA A 241 -12.39 11.68 13.50
N ALA A 242 -12.68 12.14 14.71
CA ALA A 242 -14.00 12.56 15.14
C ALA A 242 -14.50 13.79 14.35
N ASP A 243 -13.63 14.80 14.16
CA ASP A 243 -13.93 15.98 13.35
C ASP A 243 -14.17 15.62 11.88
N ASN A 244 -13.40 14.67 11.36
CA ASN A 244 -13.58 14.14 10.01
C ASN A 244 -14.95 13.44 9.87
N ASP A 245 -15.30 12.56 10.80
CA ASP A 245 -16.57 11.85 10.77
C ASP A 245 -17.76 12.80 10.89
N ALA A 246 -17.68 13.77 11.81
CA ALA A 246 -18.69 14.82 11.95
C ALA A 246 -18.83 15.66 10.67
N PHE A 247 -17.71 15.97 9.99
CA PHE A 247 -17.74 16.67 8.70
C PHE A 247 -18.53 15.88 7.64
N TYR A 248 -18.23 14.60 7.46
CA TYR A 248 -18.90 13.80 6.43
C TYR A 248 -20.32 13.37 6.82
N ASP A 249 -20.64 13.28 8.10
CA ASP A 249 -22.02 13.13 8.57
C ASP A 249 -22.89 14.32 8.18
N ASP A 250 -22.38 15.55 8.36
CA ASP A 250 -23.05 16.78 7.91
C ASP A 250 -23.24 16.77 6.39
N VAL A 251 -22.19 16.40 5.63
CA VAL A 251 -22.25 16.28 4.16
C VAL A 251 -23.31 15.27 3.73
N LEU A 252 -23.34 14.08 4.35
CA LEU A 252 -24.33 13.06 4.05
C LEU A 252 -25.75 13.52 4.42
N GLY A 253 -25.91 14.29 5.50
CA GLY A 253 -27.17 14.95 5.85
C GLY A 253 -27.62 15.94 4.76
N ALA A 254 -26.72 16.81 4.31
CA ALA A 254 -26.97 17.77 3.23
C ALA A 254 -27.28 17.08 1.90
N LEU A 255 -26.56 16.00 1.56
CA LEU A 255 -26.79 15.19 0.37
C LEU A 255 -28.20 14.61 0.36
N ARG A 256 -28.63 13.96 1.46
CA ARG A 256 -29.97 13.38 1.58
C ARG A 256 -31.05 14.45 1.48
N ALA A 257 -30.84 15.62 2.09
CA ALA A 257 -31.78 16.74 2.03
C ALA A 257 -31.94 17.29 0.60
N GLN A 258 -30.84 17.37 -0.16
CA GLN A 258 -30.86 17.82 -1.55
C GLN A 258 -31.38 16.77 -2.52
N TRP A 259 -31.29 15.48 -2.16
CA TRP A 259 -31.59 14.38 -3.06
C TRP A 259 -33.00 14.49 -3.65
N ASP A 260 -34.04 14.58 -2.82
CA ASP A 260 -35.43 14.56 -3.31
C ASP A 260 -35.83 15.82 -4.09
N SER A 261 -35.14 16.95 -3.86
CA SER A 261 -35.34 18.21 -4.58
C SER A 261 -34.39 18.42 -5.74
N ARG A 262 -33.51 17.45 -6.03
CA ARG A 262 -32.49 17.60 -7.06
C ARG A 262 -33.11 17.82 -8.44
N PRO A 263 -32.38 18.43 -9.39
CA PRO A 263 -32.82 18.49 -10.76
C PRO A 263 -33.06 17.10 -11.33
N ILE A 264 -34.29 16.91 -11.79
CA ILE A 264 -34.73 15.68 -12.40
C ILE A 264 -34.91 15.92 -13.90
N THR A 265 -34.19 15.18 -14.75
CA THR A 265 -34.48 15.17 -16.19
C THR A 265 -35.07 13.84 -16.62
N GLY A 266 -36.21 13.94 -17.31
CA GLY A 266 -36.64 12.90 -18.24
C GLY A 266 -35.96 13.19 -19.58
N ASN A 267 -34.87 12.49 -19.86
CA ASN A 267 -34.23 12.56 -21.17
C ASN A 267 -34.73 11.40 -22.03
N TRP A 268 -34.68 11.57 -23.35
CA TRP A 268 -35.12 10.54 -24.28
C TRP A 268 -33.93 9.62 -24.60
N SER A 269 -34.07 8.33 -24.33
CA SER A 269 -33.31 7.31 -25.05
C SER A 269 -34.05 6.98 -26.35
N ASP A 270 -33.44 6.17 -27.20
CA ASP A 270 -34.09 5.70 -28.43
C ASP A 270 -35.36 4.85 -28.14
N ARG A 271 -35.57 4.45 -26.88
CA ARG A 271 -36.76 3.73 -26.38
C ARG A 271 -37.81 4.61 -25.70
N GLY A 272 -37.62 5.92 -25.62
CA GLY A 272 -38.55 6.84 -24.97
C GLY A 272 -37.98 7.53 -23.74
N LEU A 273 -38.86 8.05 -22.89
CA LEU A 273 -38.46 8.80 -21.69
C LEU A 273 -37.75 7.89 -20.67
N VAL A 274 -36.47 8.17 -20.41
CA VAL A 274 -35.67 7.53 -19.37
C VAL A 274 -36.01 8.17 -18.03
N PRO A 275 -36.46 7.39 -17.04
CA PRO A 275 -36.66 7.92 -15.71
C PRO A 275 -35.37 8.43 -15.10
N PRO A 276 -35.49 9.34 -14.14
CA PRO A 276 -34.34 9.82 -13.39
C PRO A 276 -33.76 8.68 -12.55
N ALA A 277 -32.43 8.59 -12.47
CA ALA A 277 -31.74 7.65 -11.57
C ALA A 277 -32.30 7.80 -10.15
N GLY A 278 -32.62 6.69 -9.47
CA GLY A 278 -33.17 6.69 -8.10
C GLY A 278 -34.67 7.03 -7.97
N VAL A 279 -35.42 7.31 -9.04
CA VAL A 279 -36.85 7.66 -8.99
C VAL A 279 -37.73 6.57 -9.62
N GLY A 280 -38.53 5.85 -8.82
CA GLY A 280 -39.48 4.82 -9.29
C GLY A 280 -39.61 3.59 -8.36
N ALA A 281 -40.63 2.74 -8.61
CA ALA A 281 -40.99 1.56 -7.81
C ALA A 281 -39.83 0.54 -7.64
N PRO A 282 -39.88 -0.38 -6.65
CA PRO A 282 -38.82 -1.33 -6.37
C PRO A 282 -38.49 -2.17 -7.60
N ALA A 283 -37.22 -2.58 -7.74
CA ALA A 283 -36.82 -3.57 -8.73
C ALA A 283 -37.63 -4.86 -8.49
N ALA A 284 -38.72 -5.01 -9.23
CA ALA A 284 -39.50 -6.22 -9.23
C ALA A 284 -38.70 -7.26 -10.02
N ASP A 285 -37.99 -8.13 -9.30
CA ASP A 285 -37.77 -9.56 -9.58
C ASP A 285 -37.57 -10.00 -11.05
N SER A 286 -36.98 -9.15 -11.89
CA SER A 286 -36.46 -9.55 -13.19
C SER A 286 -35.03 -10.02 -12.96
N GLY A 287 -34.89 -11.32 -12.72
CA GLY A 287 -33.61 -12.03 -12.54
C GLY A 287 -32.71 -12.04 -13.77
N ASP A 288 -32.50 -10.89 -14.38
CA ASP A 288 -31.51 -10.66 -15.43
C ASP A 288 -30.86 -9.29 -15.15
N GLY A 289 -29.52 -9.29 -14.99
CA GLY A 289 -28.73 -8.17 -14.47
C GLY A 289 -28.58 -6.97 -15.41
N GLY A 290 -29.61 -6.64 -16.19
CA GLY A 290 -29.64 -5.51 -17.09
C GLY A 290 -30.64 -4.46 -16.63
N GLY A 291 -30.18 -3.21 -16.47
CA GLY A 291 -30.98 -2.05 -16.05
C GLY A 291 -32.37 -2.05 -16.69
N GLY A 292 -33.41 -2.05 -15.85
CA GLY A 292 -34.79 -2.47 -16.17
C GLY A 292 -35.56 -1.68 -17.24
N ARG A 293 -34.87 -0.85 -18.07
CA ARG A 293 -35.41 -0.11 -19.22
C ARG A 293 -34.44 -0.01 -20.41
N GLY A 294 -33.35 -0.77 -20.43
CA GLY A 294 -32.32 -0.65 -21.48
C GLY A 294 -31.41 0.57 -21.31
N VAL A 295 -31.28 1.08 -20.09
CA VAL A 295 -30.33 2.14 -19.72
C VAL A 295 -29.56 1.66 -18.51
N SER A 296 -28.24 1.82 -18.52
CA SER A 296 -27.36 1.60 -17.38
C SER A 296 -27.00 2.92 -16.72
N THR A 297 -27.07 2.94 -15.40
CA THR A 297 -26.70 4.09 -14.55
C THR A 297 -25.40 3.79 -13.84
N PHE A 298 -24.36 4.57 -14.12
CA PHE A 298 -23.06 4.45 -13.48
C PHE A 298 -22.85 5.59 -12.51
N VAL A 299 -22.27 5.30 -11.35
CA VAL A 299 -21.58 6.34 -10.57
C VAL A 299 -20.12 6.33 -10.98
N TYR A 300 -19.61 7.49 -11.34
CA TYR A 300 -18.24 7.70 -11.80
C TYR A 300 -17.51 8.63 -10.84
N GLY A 301 -16.41 8.12 -10.28
CA GLY A 301 -15.45 8.87 -9.47
C GLY A 301 -14.05 8.79 -10.08
N SER A 302 -13.18 9.70 -9.68
CA SER A 302 -11.75 9.69 -10.02
C SER A 302 -11.00 10.58 -9.03
N ASP A 303 -9.73 10.27 -8.75
CA ASP A 303 -8.88 11.08 -7.87
C ASP A 303 -9.51 11.25 -6.48
N ILE A 304 -9.96 10.13 -5.89
CA ILE A 304 -10.45 10.10 -4.50
C ILE A 304 -9.30 10.25 -3.50
N HIS A 305 -8.08 9.86 -3.88
CA HIS A 305 -6.85 10.25 -3.20
C HIS A 305 -6.87 9.91 -1.70
N CYS A 306 -7.35 8.71 -1.38
CA CYS A 306 -7.54 8.20 -0.02
C CYS A 306 -8.42 9.08 0.89
N ASN A 307 -9.39 9.81 0.32
CA ASN A 307 -10.41 10.46 1.12
C ASN A 307 -11.51 9.47 1.52
N ILE A 308 -11.27 8.76 2.63
CA ILE A 308 -12.20 7.78 3.19
C ILE A 308 -13.56 8.37 3.59
N GLY A 309 -13.64 9.67 3.84
CA GLY A 309 -14.91 10.34 4.11
C GLY A 309 -15.76 10.51 2.86
N MET A 310 -15.12 10.88 1.74
CA MET A 310 -15.80 10.93 0.44
C MET A 310 -16.18 9.53 -0.08
N ALA A 311 -15.49 8.46 0.32
CA ALA A 311 -15.91 7.09 0.01
C ALA A 311 -17.35 6.81 0.51
N ARG A 312 -17.70 7.28 1.72
CA ARG A 312 -19.07 7.22 2.27
C ARG A 312 -20.08 7.97 1.39
N VAL A 313 -19.67 9.11 0.85
CA VAL A 313 -20.50 9.93 -0.07
C VAL A 313 -20.70 9.20 -1.40
N VAL A 314 -19.65 8.58 -1.95
CA VAL A 314 -19.73 7.75 -3.16
C VAL A 314 -20.70 6.59 -2.96
N GLY A 315 -20.58 5.85 -1.85
CA GLY A 315 -21.48 4.77 -1.46
C GLY A 315 -22.94 5.23 -1.36
N ALA A 316 -23.18 6.35 -0.68
CA ALA A 316 -24.51 6.93 -0.56
C ALA A 316 -25.11 7.32 -1.92
N VAL A 317 -24.34 7.97 -2.81
CA VAL A 317 -24.81 8.34 -4.15
C VAL A 317 -25.09 7.09 -4.99
N ALA A 318 -24.24 6.06 -4.93
CA ALA A 318 -24.46 4.80 -5.63
C ALA A 318 -25.76 4.11 -5.17
N GLY A 319 -25.99 4.04 -3.86
CA GLY A 319 -27.21 3.47 -3.30
C GLY A 319 -28.47 4.27 -3.64
N MET A 320 -28.43 5.59 -3.45
CA MET A 320 -29.59 6.46 -3.70
C MET A 320 -29.93 6.60 -5.19
N SER A 321 -28.93 6.53 -6.08
CA SER A 321 -29.14 6.53 -7.54
C SER A 321 -29.61 5.18 -8.07
N ARG A 322 -29.48 4.11 -7.26
CA ARG A 322 -29.63 2.72 -7.69
C ARG A 322 -28.74 2.42 -8.89
N ALA A 323 -27.47 2.79 -8.76
CA ALA A 323 -26.48 2.56 -9.80
C ALA A 323 -26.43 1.07 -10.17
N ASP A 324 -26.24 0.80 -11.47
CA ASP A 324 -26.02 -0.54 -11.99
C ASP A 324 -24.55 -0.96 -11.89
N ALA A 325 -23.62 0.00 -11.76
CA ALA A 325 -22.21 -0.23 -11.43
C ALA A 325 -21.49 1.06 -10.95
N TYR A 326 -20.33 0.89 -10.34
CA TYR A 326 -19.37 1.95 -10.02
C TYR A 326 -18.16 1.90 -10.96
N ILE A 327 -17.74 3.06 -11.46
CA ILE A 327 -16.54 3.21 -12.30
C ILE A 327 -15.59 4.17 -11.59
N ASP A 328 -14.33 3.75 -11.45
CA ASP A 328 -13.26 4.56 -10.90
C ASP A 328 -12.22 4.91 -11.98
N GLY A 329 -11.98 6.21 -12.14
CA GLY A 329 -11.01 6.76 -13.10
C GLY A 329 -9.56 6.68 -12.65
N GLY A 330 -9.27 6.06 -11.50
CA GLY A 330 -7.94 5.92 -10.93
C GLY A 330 -7.62 7.01 -9.92
N ASP A 331 -6.42 6.89 -9.33
CA ASP A 331 -5.95 7.69 -8.21
C ASP A 331 -6.81 7.48 -6.95
N ILE A 332 -7.02 6.19 -6.61
CA ILE A 332 -7.61 5.81 -5.32
C ILE A 332 -6.65 6.13 -4.17
N SER A 333 -5.37 5.89 -4.38
CA SER A 333 -4.31 6.12 -3.38
C SER A 333 -3.64 7.48 -3.56
N MET A 334 -3.01 8.03 -2.53
CA MET A 334 -2.17 9.23 -2.64
C MET A 334 -0.77 8.87 -3.13
N THR A 335 -0.29 7.69 -2.78
CA THR A 335 1.09 7.29 -3.03
C THR A 335 1.19 5.91 -3.64
N GLY A 336 0.14 5.09 -3.70
CA GLY A 336 0.15 3.74 -4.27
C GLY A 336 0.92 2.71 -3.45
N THR A 337 0.97 2.91 -2.13
CA THR A 337 1.58 1.98 -1.16
C THR A 337 0.68 0.78 -0.87
N SER A 338 1.27 -0.32 -0.38
CA SER A 338 0.47 -1.45 0.13
C SER A 338 -0.37 -1.06 1.35
N ALA A 339 0.09 -0.13 2.20
CA ALA A 339 -0.69 0.38 3.33
C ALA A 339 -1.95 1.16 2.88
N GLU A 340 -1.88 1.86 1.74
CA GLU A 340 -3.03 2.57 1.16
C GLU A 340 -4.05 1.66 0.48
N ASN A 341 -3.82 0.35 0.41
CA ASN A 341 -4.88 -0.59 0.01
C ASN A 341 -6.10 -0.50 0.94
N TYR A 342 -5.90 -0.06 2.19
CA TYR A 342 -6.98 0.31 3.11
C TYR A 342 -7.95 1.35 2.52
N CYS A 343 -7.45 2.31 1.74
CA CYS A 343 -8.28 3.34 1.11
C CYS A 343 -9.24 2.73 0.07
N LEU A 344 -8.74 1.73 -0.68
CA LEU A 344 -9.55 0.96 -1.62
C LEU A 344 -10.57 0.10 -0.87
N ASP A 345 -10.17 -0.55 0.23
CA ASP A 345 -11.05 -1.37 1.04
C ASP A 345 -12.22 -0.56 1.60
N VAL A 346 -11.96 0.64 2.14
CA VAL A 346 -13.03 1.53 2.62
C VAL A 346 -13.97 1.93 1.48
N LEU A 347 -13.43 2.29 0.31
CA LEU A 347 -14.28 2.60 -0.85
C LEU A 347 -15.13 1.40 -1.29
N ASP A 348 -14.54 0.21 -1.32
CA ASP A 348 -15.24 -1.03 -1.67
C ASP A 348 -16.36 -1.34 -0.67
N ASP A 349 -16.08 -1.23 0.63
CA ASP A 349 -17.02 -1.54 1.71
C ASP A 349 -18.18 -0.53 1.80
N GLU A 350 -17.98 0.73 1.41
CA GLU A 350 -19.03 1.75 1.36
C GLU A 350 -19.98 1.59 0.16
N LEU A 351 -19.55 0.92 -0.91
CA LEU A 351 -20.38 0.70 -2.09
C LEU A 351 -21.49 -0.35 -1.81
N PRO A 352 -22.68 -0.24 -2.43
CA PRO A 352 -23.75 -1.22 -2.27
C PRO A 352 -23.29 -2.66 -2.53
N GLU A 353 -23.80 -3.61 -1.73
CA GLU A 353 -23.49 -5.02 -1.90
C GLU A 353 -23.76 -5.50 -3.33
N LYS A 354 -22.82 -6.26 -3.89
CA LYS A 354 -22.88 -6.85 -5.25
C LYS A 354 -22.91 -5.82 -6.39
N LEU A 355 -22.70 -4.53 -6.13
CA LEU A 355 -22.55 -3.55 -7.19
C LEU A 355 -21.28 -3.87 -8.00
N PRO A 356 -21.38 -4.14 -9.32
CA PRO A 356 -20.19 -4.32 -10.16
C PRO A 356 -19.31 -3.08 -10.12
N ARG A 357 -17.99 -3.28 -10.10
CA ARG A 357 -17.00 -2.20 -10.01
C ARG A 357 -15.92 -2.35 -11.08
N MET A 358 -15.49 -1.22 -11.64
CA MET A 358 -14.40 -1.16 -12.61
C MET A 358 -13.42 -0.04 -12.27
N ILE A 359 -12.13 -0.25 -12.57
CA ILE A 359 -11.06 0.74 -12.36
C ILE A 359 -10.00 0.72 -13.46
N VAL A 360 -9.42 1.88 -13.74
CA VAL A 360 -8.11 2.03 -14.39
C VAL A 360 -7.08 2.58 -13.41
N LYS A 361 -5.82 2.17 -13.56
CA LYS A 361 -4.72 2.66 -12.71
C LYS A 361 -4.47 4.14 -12.98
N GLY A 362 -4.52 4.99 -11.95
CA GLY A 362 -4.02 6.35 -12.03
C GLY A 362 -2.50 6.45 -11.90
N ASN A 363 -1.94 7.66 -11.92
CA ASN A 363 -0.50 7.85 -11.73
C ASN A 363 -0.09 7.78 -10.25
N HIS A 364 -0.98 8.08 -9.30
CA HIS A 364 -0.72 7.89 -7.87
C HIS A 364 -0.93 6.45 -7.42
N ASP A 365 -1.71 5.66 -8.16
CA ASP A 365 -1.85 4.22 -7.93
C ASP A 365 -0.63 3.42 -8.42
N SER A 366 -0.45 2.24 -7.85
CA SER A 366 0.57 1.28 -8.28
C SER A 366 -0.04 0.01 -8.86
N ARG A 367 0.82 -0.86 -9.42
CA ARG A 367 0.43 -2.23 -9.76
C ARG A 367 -0.07 -3.02 -8.56
N GLU A 368 0.41 -2.71 -7.35
CA GLU A 368 -0.09 -3.32 -6.12
C GLU A 368 -1.53 -2.87 -5.83
N THR A 369 -1.84 -1.58 -6.02
CA THR A 369 -3.20 -1.05 -5.87
C THR A 369 -4.19 -1.77 -6.80
N THR A 370 -3.84 -1.94 -8.08
CA THR A 370 -4.73 -2.66 -9.02
C THR A 370 -4.75 -4.16 -8.78
N GLN A 371 -3.65 -4.77 -8.32
CA GLN A 371 -3.65 -6.17 -7.93
C GLN A 371 -4.57 -6.41 -6.72
N HIS A 372 -4.56 -5.51 -5.73
CA HIS A 372 -5.47 -5.56 -4.58
C HIS A 372 -6.93 -5.39 -5.03
N ALA A 373 -7.21 -4.44 -5.92
CA ALA A 373 -8.54 -4.26 -6.51
C ALA A 373 -9.08 -5.56 -7.15
N LYS A 374 -8.23 -6.30 -7.89
CA LYS A 374 -8.60 -7.62 -8.46
C LYS A 374 -8.96 -8.62 -7.35
N THR A 375 -8.26 -8.63 -6.22
CA THR A 375 -8.58 -9.54 -5.10
C THR A 375 -9.91 -9.20 -4.43
N ARG A 376 -10.33 -7.93 -4.47
CA ARG A 376 -11.67 -7.45 -4.07
C ARG A 376 -12.75 -7.69 -5.13
N GLY A 377 -12.41 -8.28 -6.27
CA GLY A 377 -13.34 -8.61 -7.34
C GLY A 377 -13.68 -7.45 -8.27
N TRP A 378 -12.90 -6.37 -8.27
CA TRP A 378 -13.05 -5.27 -9.21
C TRP A 378 -12.55 -5.69 -10.60
N THR A 379 -13.22 -5.25 -11.65
CA THR A 379 -12.72 -5.35 -13.02
C THR A 379 -11.66 -4.27 -13.23
N VAL A 380 -10.41 -4.68 -13.45
CA VAL A 380 -9.31 -3.75 -13.73
C VAL A 380 -9.01 -3.75 -15.22
N LEU A 381 -9.03 -2.59 -15.85
CA LEU A 381 -8.63 -2.42 -17.25
C LEU A 381 -7.14 -2.07 -17.33
N GLU A 382 -6.37 -3.00 -17.88
CA GLU A 382 -4.92 -2.88 -18.14
C GLU A 382 -4.69 -3.16 -19.63
N ASP A 383 -4.68 -2.12 -20.46
CA ASP A 383 -4.58 -2.22 -21.93
C ASP A 383 -5.58 -3.22 -22.52
N SER A 384 -6.83 -3.18 -22.04
CA SER A 384 -7.83 -4.22 -22.30
C SER A 384 -9.25 -3.68 -22.28
N ALA A 385 -10.16 -4.47 -22.86
CA ALA A 385 -11.59 -4.21 -22.84
C ALA A 385 -12.35 -5.19 -21.93
N ALA A 386 -13.37 -4.70 -21.23
CA ALA A 386 -14.30 -5.52 -20.47
C ALA A 386 -15.71 -4.91 -20.45
N GLU A 387 -16.72 -5.76 -20.36
CA GLU A 387 -18.11 -5.33 -20.22
C GLU A 387 -18.46 -5.03 -18.75
N LEU A 388 -19.18 -3.94 -18.51
CA LEU A 388 -19.77 -3.58 -17.23
C LEU A 388 -21.22 -3.16 -17.44
N SER A 389 -22.15 -3.96 -16.91
CA SER A 389 -23.59 -3.70 -16.96
C SER A 389 -24.10 -3.40 -18.38
N GLY A 390 -23.69 -4.20 -19.36
CA GLY A 390 -24.13 -4.08 -20.76
C GLY A 390 -23.38 -3.03 -21.58
N VAL A 391 -22.30 -2.43 -21.09
CA VAL A 391 -21.47 -1.46 -21.83
C VAL A 391 -20.02 -1.95 -21.82
N THR A 392 -19.38 -1.98 -22.99
CA THR A 392 -17.98 -2.40 -23.14
C THR A 392 -17.05 -1.21 -22.98
N PHE A 393 -16.18 -1.27 -21.99
CA PHE A 393 -15.16 -0.25 -21.74
C PHE A 393 -13.80 -0.74 -22.20
N PHE A 394 -13.03 0.11 -22.89
CA PHE A 394 -11.62 -0.11 -23.16
C PHE A 394 -10.79 0.87 -22.33
N GLY A 395 -9.79 0.36 -21.62
CA GLY A 395 -9.01 1.18 -20.71
C GLY A 395 -7.57 0.71 -20.54
N ALA A 396 -6.76 1.63 -20.05
CA ALA A 396 -5.33 1.45 -19.88
C ALA A 396 -4.85 2.10 -18.60
N ALA A 397 -3.77 1.54 -18.08
CA ALA A 397 -3.08 2.07 -16.91
C ALA A 397 -2.36 3.38 -17.27
N ASP A 398 -2.32 4.34 -16.36
CA ASP A 398 -1.42 5.49 -16.54
C ASP A 398 0.03 4.98 -16.60
N PRO A 399 0.82 5.33 -17.63
CA PRO A 399 2.20 4.84 -17.79
C PRO A 399 3.16 5.43 -16.75
N ARG A 400 2.70 6.38 -15.92
CA ARG A 400 3.50 7.04 -14.88
C ARG A 400 3.17 6.51 -13.50
N ARG A 401 4.09 6.83 -12.59
CA ARG A 401 4.01 6.60 -11.16
C ARG A 401 4.49 7.83 -10.40
N THR A 402 3.58 8.47 -9.67
CA THR A 402 3.86 9.60 -8.80
C THR A 402 3.76 9.14 -7.36
N VAL A 403 4.88 9.20 -6.64
CA VAL A 403 4.93 8.98 -5.19
C VAL A 403 4.82 10.37 -4.55
N PHE A 404 3.99 10.51 -3.51
CA PHE A 404 3.83 11.80 -2.85
C PHE A 404 5.18 12.33 -2.34
N GLY A 405 5.49 13.59 -2.63
CA GLY A 405 6.77 14.21 -2.29
C GLY A 405 7.92 13.92 -3.26
N SER A 406 7.70 13.08 -4.29
CA SER A 406 8.65 12.88 -5.39
C SER A 406 8.10 13.38 -6.73
N GLY A 407 8.98 13.54 -7.71
CA GLY A 407 8.57 13.76 -9.11
C GLY A 407 7.94 12.50 -9.73
N PRO A 408 7.21 12.64 -10.85
CA PRO A 408 6.67 11.51 -11.59
C PRO A 408 7.78 10.65 -12.21
N GLN A 409 7.65 9.33 -12.09
CA GLN A 409 8.51 8.34 -12.72
C GLN A 409 7.72 7.56 -13.78
N LEU A 410 8.41 6.96 -14.76
CA LEU A 410 7.75 6.09 -15.73
C LEU A 410 7.72 4.65 -15.19
N GLU A 411 6.57 3.99 -15.30
CA GLU A 411 6.38 2.56 -15.00
C GLU A 411 6.52 1.69 -16.27
N THR A 412 6.80 2.32 -17.40
CA THR A 412 7.02 1.70 -18.70
C THR A 412 8.24 2.31 -19.38
N ASP A 413 8.82 1.62 -20.36
CA ASP A 413 9.92 2.15 -21.18
C ASP A 413 9.46 3.25 -22.17
N LEU A 414 8.15 3.55 -22.23
CA LEU A 414 7.57 4.55 -23.11
C LEU A 414 7.31 5.85 -22.34
N THR A 415 7.57 6.97 -23.00
CA THR A 415 7.03 8.25 -22.53
C THR A 415 5.50 8.24 -22.60
N ALA A 416 4.84 9.11 -21.84
CA ALA A 416 3.37 9.23 -21.88
C ALA A 416 2.84 9.46 -23.31
N ASP A 417 3.55 10.27 -24.12
CA ASP A 417 3.19 10.51 -25.53
C ASP A 417 3.35 9.26 -26.39
N GLN A 418 4.45 8.51 -26.23
CA GLN A 418 4.66 7.26 -26.98
C GLN A 418 3.62 6.20 -26.60
N TYR A 419 3.31 6.09 -25.31
CA TYR A 419 2.27 5.22 -24.80
C TYR A 419 0.90 5.59 -25.38
N ALA A 420 0.56 6.88 -25.40
CA ALA A 420 -0.70 7.37 -25.96
C ALA A 420 -0.86 7.05 -27.47
N GLN A 421 0.24 7.08 -28.25
CA GLN A 421 0.20 6.67 -29.66
C GLN A 421 0.00 5.16 -29.81
N ARG A 422 0.65 4.35 -28.98
CA ARG A 422 0.45 2.89 -28.97
C ARG A 422 -1.00 2.55 -28.61
N LEU A 423 -1.52 3.18 -27.56
CA LEU A 423 -2.88 2.97 -27.09
C LEU A 423 -3.93 3.39 -28.12
N ARG A 424 -3.67 4.45 -28.91
CA ARG A 424 -4.50 4.80 -30.06
C ARG A 424 -4.60 3.63 -31.04
N ASP A 425 -3.47 3.04 -31.42
CA ASP A 425 -3.47 1.95 -32.40
C ASP A 425 -4.23 0.72 -31.88
N GLU A 426 -4.10 0.41 -30.59
CA GLU A 426 -4.88 -0.63 -29.92
C GLU A 426 -6.38 -0.29 -29.89
N ALA A 427 -6.75 0.94 -29.55
CA ALA A 427 -8.14 1.40 -29.57
C ALA A 427 -8.75 1.31 -30.97
N CYS A 428 -8.02 1.66 -32.04
CA CYS A 428 -8.53 1.55 -33.41
C CYS A 428 -8.80 0.09 -33.83
N ALA A 429 -8.17 -0.88 -33.17
CA ALA A 429 -8.34 -2.31 -33.44
C ALA A 429 -9.35 -2.99 -32.49
N ALA A 430 -9.72 -2.33 -31.40
CA ALA A 430 -10.66 -2.85 -30.41
C ALA A 430 -12.10 -2.48 -30.74
N ASP A 431 -13.04 -3.35 -30.35
CA ASP A 431 -14.48 -3.07 -30.37
C ASP A 431 -14.91 -2.73 -28.95
N PHE A 432 -15.30 -1.48 -28.72
CA PHE A 432 -15.70 -0.96 -27.41
C PHE A 432 -16.60 0.26 -27.54
N ASP A 433 -17.33 0.58 -26.47
CA ASP A 433 -18.32 1.65 -26.45
C ASP A 433 -17.75 2.95 -25.87
N ILE A 434 -17.01 2.83 -24.75
CA ILE A 434 -16.47 3.98 -24.00
C ILE A 434 -15.02 3.72 -23.61
N MET A 435 -14.14 4.68 -23.87
CA MET A 435 -12.76 4.65 -23.38
C MET A 435 -12.72 5.14 -21.93
N LEU A 436 -12.08 4.39 -21.03
CA LEU A 436 -11.83 4.79 -19.64
C LEU A 436 -10.32 4.94 -19.46
N ILE A 437 -9.84 6.15 -19.18
CA ILE A 437 -8.40 6.45 -19.05
C ILE A 437 -8.20 7.51 -17.98
N HIS A 438 -7.23 7.33 -17.09
CA HIS A 438 -6.97 8.29 -16.02
C HIS A 438 -6.60 9.69 -16.56
N ASP A 439 -5.49 9.82 -17.32
CA ASP A 439 -5.07 11.11 -17.89
C ASP A 439 -5.73 11.40 -19.26
N PRO A 440 -6.51 12.48 -19.39
CA PRO A 440 -7.09 12.88 -20.66
C PRO A 440 -6.07 13.05 -21.80
N ALA A 441 -4.80 13.38 -21.51
CA ALA A 441 -3.75 13.51 -22.51
C ALA A 441 -3.42 12.17 -23.19
N VAL A 442 -3.50 11.06 -22.45
CA VAL A 442 -3.25 9.71 -22.96
C VAL A 442 -4.38 9.22 -23.86
N GLY A 443 -5.64 9.53 -23.52
CA GLY A 443 -6.80 9.20 -24.37
C GLY A 443 -6.99 10.14 -25.57
N ALA A 444 -6.36 11.32 -25.57
CA ALA A 444 -6.58 12.34 -26.57
C ALA A 444 -6.26 11.93 -28.02
N PRO A 445 -5.19 11.16 -28.33
CA PRO A 445 -4.95 10.65 -29.67
C PRO A 445 -6.09 9.76 -30.21
N SER A 446 -6.66 8.87 -29.39
CA SER A 446 -7.76 7.98 -29.78
C SER A 446 -9.02 8.76 -30.17
N LEU A 447 -9.40 9.76 -29.38
CA LEU A 447 -10.52 10.66 -29.68
C LEU A 447 -10.30 11.49 -30.96
N ARG A 448 -9.07 11.96 -31.20
CA ARG A 448 -8.74 12.77 -32.40
C ARG A 448 -8.72 11.94 -33.68
N SER A 449 -8.39 10.66 -33.58
CA SER A 449 -8.29 9.75 -34.73
C SER A 449 -9.60 9.04 -35.06
N GLY A 450 -10.67 9.25 -34.28
CA GLY A 450 -11.95 8.57 -34.46
C GLY A 450 -11.94 7.12 -34.02
N CYS A 451 -10.96 6.73 -33.19
CA CYS A 451 -10.84 5.38 -32.66
C CYS A 451 -11.53 5.22 -31.31
N ALA A 452 -11.96 6.33 -30.69
CA ALA A 452 -12.85 6.34 -29.54
C ALA A 452 -13.94 7.39 -29.77
N ASP A 453 -15.20 6.99 -29.62
CA ASP A 453 -16.34 7.91 -29.72
C ASP A 453 -16.54 8.69 -28.41
N TYR A 454 -16.35 8.03 -27.26
CA TYR A 454 -16.48 8.63 -25.93
C TYR A 454 -15.28 8.30 -25.05
N ALA A 455 -14.85 9.25 -24.22
CA ALA A 455 -13.85 8.99 -23.17
C ALA A 455 -14.24 9.61 -21.83
N LEU A 456 -14.00 8.83 -20.76
CA LEU A 456 -14.10 9.25 -19.36
C LEU A 456 -12.71 9.28 -18.73
N SER A 457 -12.38 10.39 -18.08
CA SER A 457 -11.05 10.61 -17.47
C SER A 457 -11.09 11.46 -16.19
N GLY A 458 -9.96 11.53 -15.49
CA GLY A 458 -9.73 12.36 -14.30
C GLY A 458 -8.43 13.14 -14.38
N HIS A 459 -7.53 12.96 -13.40
CA HIS A 459 -6.14 13.46 -13.34
C HIS A 459 -5.97 14.97 -13.14
N TRP A 460 -6.80 15.80 -13.79
CA TRP A 460 -6.62 17.26 -13.79
C TRP A 460 -7.18 17.95 -12.55
N HIS A 461 -7.89 17.21 -11.70
CA HIS A 461 -8.65 17.74 -10.55
C HIS A 461 -9.61 18.87 -10.94
N ARG A 462 -10.00 18.92 -12.21
CA ARG A 462 -10.83 19.96 -12.79
C ARG A 462 -11.76 19.34 -13.80
N ARG A 463 -13.05 19.58 -13.61
CA ARG A 463 -14.08 19.12 -14.53
C ARG A 463 -13.95 19.78 -15.90
N VAL A 464 -14.04 18.98 -16.95
CA VAL A 464 -14.15 19.44 -18.35
C VAL A 464 -15.24 18.64 -19.06
N GLY A 465 -16.10 19.34 -19.79
CA GLY A 465 -17.15 18.71 -20.57
C GLY A 465 -18.37 18.26 -19.75
N PRO A 466 -19.22 17.39 -20.33
CA PRO A 466 -18.99 16.66 -21.57
C PRO A 466 -18.93 17.59 -22.78
N GLU A 467 -17.90 17.44 -23.62
CA GLU A 467 -17.65 18.29 -24.78
C GLU A 467 -17.11 17.51 -25.97
N ASN A 468 -17.37 17.99 -27.19
CA ASN A 468 -16.73 17.44 -28.39
C ASN A 468 -15.22 17.73 -28.36
N PHE A 469 -14.40 16.71 -28.61
CA PHE A 469 -12.95 16.82 -28.68
C PHE A 469 -12.39 15.89 -29.76
N GLY A 470 -11.73 16.46 -30.77
CA GLY A 470 -11.38 15.71 -31.96
C GLY A 470 -12.64 15.29 -32.71
N SER A 471 -12.75 14.00 -33.03
CA SER A 471 -14.00 13.41 -33.56
C SER A 471 -14.90 12.80 -32.49
N GLY A 472 -14.39 12.57 -31.28
CA GLY A 472 -15.18 12.02 -30.17
C GLY A 472 -15.73 13.08 -29.22
N THR A 473 -16.26 12.60 -28.11
CA THR A 473 -16.71 13.38 -26.96
C THR A 473 -15.94 12.96 -25.71
N ARG A 474 -15.47 13.93 -24.92
CA ARG A 474 -14.78 13.65 -23.65
C ARG A 474 -15.53 14.22 -22.47
N TYR A 475 -15.42 13.53 -21.34
CA TYR A 475 -15.75 14.04 -20.02
C TYR A 475 -14.56 13.80 -19.10
N VAL A 476 -14.06 14.88 -18.49
CA VAL A 476 -13.02 14.81 -17.46
C VAL A 476 -13.68 15.14 -16.14
N SER A 477 -13.71 14.20 -15.20
CA SER A 477 -14.15 14.43 -13.83
C SER A 477 -13.16 15.36 -13.11
N SER A 478 -13.66 16.12 -12.13
CA SER A 478 -12.79 16.72 -11.11
C SER A 478 -12.36 15.66 -10.09
N THR A 479 -11.78 16.08 -8.98
CA THR A 479 -11.34 15.17 -7.90
C THR A 479 -12.52 14.75 -7.02
N THR A 480 -12.70 13.45 -6.83
CA THR A 480 -13.70 12.89 -5.90
C THR A 480 -13.28 13.07 -4.44
N GLY A 481 -11.98 13.23 -4.17
CA GLY A 481 -11.46 13.45 -2.81
C GLY A 481 -11.33 14.91 -2.40
N GLY A 482 -11.50 15.87 -3.32
CA GLY A 482 -11.17 17.27 -3.06
C GLY A 482 -9.67 17.48 -2.86
N ALA A 483 -8.86 16.74 -3.63
CA ALA A 483 -7.41 16.75 -3.54
C ALA A 483 -6.80 18.01 -4.18
N LEU A 484 -5.90 18.67 -3.44
CA LEU A 484 -5.07 19.74 -3.98
C LEU A 484 -3.68 19.20 -4.30
N ALA A 485 -3.05 19.79 -5.32
CA ALA A 485 -1.65 19.49 -5.61
C ALA A 485 -0.79 19.70 -4.36
N ASN A 486 0.02 18.68 -4.02
CA ASN A 486 0.93 18.66 -2.86
C ASN A 486 0.25 18.80 -1.48
N ALA A 487 -1.03 18.44 -1.36
CA ALA A 487 -1.72 18.37 -0.08
C ALA A 487 -2.15 16.93 0.24
N LEU A 488 -2.20 16.60 1.53
CA LEU A 488 -2.85 15.39 1.99
C LEU A 488 -4.38 15.58 1.92
N THR A 489 -5.05 14.56 1.40
CA THR A 489 -6.51 14.54 1.20
C THR A 489 -7.29 13.91 2.35
N PRO A 490 -6.75 12.99 3.20
CA PRO A 490 -7.46 12.55 4.40
C PRO A 490 -7.94 13.71 5.27
N GLY A 491 -9.14 13.59 5.83
CA GLY A 491 -9.76 14.64 6.63
C GLY A 491 -10.83 15.44 5.88
N PRO A 492 -11.23 16.60 6.45
CA PRO A 492 -12.11 17.56 5.78
C PRO A 492 -11.52 18.09 4.48
N LEU A 493 -12.40 18.29 3.49
CA LEU A 493 -12.07 18.72 2.13
C LEU A 493 -11.22 19.99 2.08
N LYS A 494 -10.24 20.03 1.16
CA LYS A 494 -9.39 21.20 0.92
C LYS A 494 -9.84 22.03 -0.28
N MET A 495 -10.53 21.40 -1.22
CA MET A 495 -11.24 22.03 -2.32
C MET A 495 -12.55 21.29 -2.57
N ASN A 496 -13.34 21.78 -3.53
CA ASN A 496 -14.56 21.08 -3.92
C ASN A 496 -14.23 19.66 -4.40
N ALA A 497 -14.98 18.69 -3.88
CA ALA A 497 -14.97 17.31 -4.34
C ALA A 497 -16.16 17.08 -5.27
N GLU A 498 -15.98 16.26 -6.31
CA GLU A 498 -17.02 15.94 -7.27
C GLU A 498 -17.09 14.46 -7.63
N LEU A 499 -18.31 13.97 -7.80
CA LEU A 499 -18.61 12.67 -8.38
C LEU A 499 -19.81 12.80 -9.33
N SER A 500 -19.92 11.86 -10.25
CA SER A 500 -20.85 11.97 -11.39
C SER A 500 -21.79 10.78 -11.46
N ILE A 501 -23.05 11.01 -11.81
CA ILE A 501 -23.98 9.95 -12.24
C ILE A 501 -24.07 10.04 -13.76
N ILE A 502 -23.71 8.97 -14.47
CA ILE A 502 -23.73 8.89 -15.93
C ILE A 502 -24.76 7.86 -16.36
N ARG A 503 -25.62 8.20 -17.31
CA ARG A 503 -26.57 7.25 -17.92
C ARG A 503 -26.11 6.88 -19.32
N VAL A 504 -26.16 5.59 -19.65
CA VAL A 504 -25.79 5.04 -20.96
C VAL A 504 -26.95 4.22 -21.52
N ASP A 505 -27.28 4.43 -22.79
CA ASP A 505 -28.26 3.62 -23.50
C ASP A 505 -27.65 2.27 -23.89
N ASN A 506 -28.23 1.15 -23.43
CA ASN A 506 -27.69 -0.19 -23.66
C ASN A 506 -27.94 -0.73 -25.08
N GLU A 507 -28.76 -0.07 -25.89
CA GLU A 507 -28.99 -0.44 -27.29
C GLU A 507 -28.02 0.29 -28.22
N THR A 508 -27.93 1.61 -28.07
CA THR A 508 -26.99 2.41 -28.88
C THR A 508 -25.56 2.42 -28.33
N LYS A 509 -25.39 1.98 -27.08
CA LYS A 509 -24.15 2.01 -26.30
C LYS A 509 -23.60 3.43 -26.07
N ARG A 510 -24.45 4.45 -26.17
CA ARG A 510 -24.05 5.86 -26.08
C ARG A 510 -24.35 6.45 -24.71
N PRO A 511 -23.42 7.22 -24.12
CA PRO A 511 -23.73 8.10 -23.00
C PRO A 511 -24.87 9.07 -23.36
N ILE A 512 -25.87 9.15 -22.48
CA ILE A 512 -27.04 10.02 -22.63
C ILE A 512 -26.74 11.36 -21.98
N ASP A 513 -26.45 11.34 -20.67
CA ASP A 513 -26.20 12.53 -19.86
C ASP A 513 -25.43 12.22 -18.57
N VAL A 514 -24.94 13.28 -17.95
CA VAL A 514 -24.26 13.28 -16.65
C VAL A 514 -24.91 14.26 -15.68
N GLN A 515 -25.08 13.86 -14.43
CA GLN A 515 -25.41 14.76 -13.32
C GLN A 515 -24.24 14.77 -12.34
N VAL A 516 -23.73 15.96 -12.04
CA VAL A 516 -22.59 16.13 -11.14
C VAL A 516 -23.07 16.48 -9.75
N ILE A 517 -22.48 15.84 -8.75
CA ILE A 517 -22.64 16.15 -7.34
C ILE A 517 -21.35 16.82 -6.88
N THR A 518 -21.46 18.03 -6.34
CA THR A 518 -20.34 18.78 -5.78
C THR A 518 -20.49 18.88 -4.27
N VAL A 519 -19.46 18.50 -3.53
CA VAL A 519 -19.32 18.69 -2.09
C VAL A 519 -18.27 19.78 -1.85
N THR A 520 -18.59 20.77 -1.03
CA THR A 520 -17.71 21.90 -0.77
C THR A 520 -17.02 21.78 0.60
N PRO A 521 -15.86 22.46 0.81
CA PRO A 521 -15.18 22.50 2.12
C PRO A 521 -16.01 23.08 3.28
N ASP A 522 -17.09 23.80 3.00
CA ASP A 522 -18.05 24.29 3.99
C ASP A 522 -19.26 23.37 4.18
N LYS A 523 -19.12 22.08 3.81
CA LYS A 523 -20.10 21.00 4.01
C LYS A 523 -21.39 21.14 3.20
N GLN A 524 -21.43 22.02 2.21
CA GLN A 524 -22.57 22.14 1.31
C GLN A 524 -22.51 21.06 0.23
N VAL A 525 -23.69 20.59 -0.17
CA VAL A 525 -23.84 19.67 -1.30
C VAL A 525 -24.70 20.34 -2.36
N GLN A 526 -24.22 20.32 -3.61
CA GLN A 526 -24.93 20.83 -4.77
C GLN A 526 -25.10 19.69 -5.77
N ILE A 527 -26.34 19.39 -6.14
CA ILE A 527 -26.63 18.42 -7.21
C ILE A 527 -27.00 19.21 -8.46
N GLY A 528 -26.15 19.12 -9.48
CA GLY A 528 -26.26 19.89 -10.70
C GLY A 528 -27.45 19.48 -11.58
N GLN A 529 -27.69 20.28 -12.63
CA GLN A 529 -28.57 19.88 -13.72
C GLN A 529 -27.95 18.69 -14.47
N TRP A 530 -28.80 17.86 -15.09
CA TRP A 530 -28.31 16.87 -16.03
C TRP A 530 -27.81 17.55 -17.30
N VAL A 531 -26.63 17.18 -17.76
CA VAL A 531 -25.97 17.70 -18.96
C VAL A 531 -25.86 16.58 -19.98
N ARG A 532 -26.40 16.79 -21.18
CA ARG A 532 -26.38 15.80 -22.27
C ARG A 532 -24.96 15.62 -22.82
N PHE A 533 -24.56 14.39 -23.09
CA PHE A 533 -23.37 14.13 -23.89
C PHE A 533 -23.62 14.56 -25.34
N PRO A 534 -22.79 15.42 -25.93
CA PRO A 534 -22.89 15.71 -27.35
C PRO A 534 -22.54 14.46 -28.18
N GLU A 535 -23.19 14.33 -29.34
CA GLU A 535 -22.84 13.28 -30.29
C GLU A 535 -21.43 13.51 -30.87
N PRO A 536 -20.61 12.45 -31.00
CA PRO A 536 -19.33 12.49 -31.69
C PRO A 536 -19.46 13.13 -33.07
N ARG A 537 -18.47 13.93 -33.45
CA ARG A 537 -18.45 14.59 -34.76
C ARG A 537 -17.62 13.75 -35.71
N PRO A 538 -18.19 13.27 -36.84
CA PRO A 538 -17.39 12.58 -37.83
C PRO A 538 -16.22 13.46 -38.27
N LEU A 539 -15.08 12.84 -38.59
CA LEU A 539 -13.96 13.51 -39.23
C LEU A 539 -14.44 14.01 -40.60
N VAL A 540 -15.05 15.19 -40.66
CA VAL A 540 -15.33 15.85 -41.93
C VAL A 540 -13.96 16.17 -42.50
N GLY A 541 -13.58 15.45 -43.57
CA GLY A 541 -12.34 15.71 -44.28
C GLY A 541 -12.23 17.20 -44.51
N GLN A 542 -11.24 17.84 -43.90
CA GLN A 542 -10.94 19.22 -44.25
C GLN A 542 -10.75 19.21 -45.77
N PRO A 543 -11.54 19.98 -46.54
CA PRO A 543 -11.24 20.10 -47.96
C PRO A 543 -9.79 20.55 -48.07
N PRO A 544 -9.02 20.03 -49.04
CA PRO A 544 -7.63 20.43 -49.22
C PRO A 544 -7.58 21.95 -49.20
N VAL A 545 -6.75 22.50 -48.33
CA VAL A 545 -6.45 23.92 -48.35
C VAL A 545 -5.85 24.15 -49.73
N ASP A 546 -6.59 24.80 -50.62
CA ASP A 546 -6.04 25.29 -51.88
C ASP A 546 -4.85 26.16 -51.50
N GLU A 547 -3.64 25.67 -51.73
CA GLU A 547 -2.46 26.52 -51.70
C GLU A 547 -2.74 27.67 -52.68
N PRO A 548 -2.74 28.94 -52.23
CA PRO A 548 -2.84 30.04 -53.16
C PRO A 548 -1.61 29.98 -54.06
N GLY A 549 -1.86 29.66 -55.34
CA GLY A 549 -0.80 29.41 -56.29
C GLY A 549 0.17 30.58 -56.46
N ARG A 550 1.45 30.18 -56.63
CA ARG A 550 2.62 30.92 -57.12
C ARG A 550 3.33 31.88 -56.18
#